data_AF-C5RZ84-F1
#
_entry.id   AF-C5RZ84-F1
#
_cell.length_a   1.000
_cell.length_b   1.000
_cell.length_c   1.000
_cell.angle_alpha   90.00
_cell.angle_beta   90.00
_cell.angle_gamma   90.00
#
_symmetry.space_group_name_H-M   'P 1'
#
loop_
_entity.id
_entity.type
_entity.pdbx_description
1 polymer ?
#
loop_
_entity_poly.entity_id
_entity_poly.type
_entity_poly.pdbx_seq_one_letter_code
_entity_poly.pdbx_strand_id
1 'polypeptide(L)'
;GEVNGITVYDDFAHHPTAISATINALRGKVGKDQRILAVLEPRSNTMKMGVHKDEIAPSLTDAEAVFVYQPETIPWNVSVITEALSQPAKWSASID
;
A
#
# COMPACT_ATOMS: atom_id res chain seq x y z
N GLY A 1 -14.64 -1.84 8.30
CA GLY A 1 -15.96 -1.28 8.68
C GLY A 1 -16.22 0.01 7.91
N GLU A 2 -17.38 0.65 8.05
CA GLU A 2 -17.70 1.89 7.33
C GLU A 2 -17.90 3.05 8.33
N VAL A 3 -17.29 4.20 8.04
CA VAL A 3 -17.46 5.45 8.80
C VAL A 3 -17.56 6.61 7.83
N ASN A 4 -18.57 7.48 7.97
CA ASN A 4 -18.77 8.65 7.10
C ASN A 4 -18.74 8.34 5.59
N GLY A 5 -19.29 7.18 5.19
CA GLY A 5 -19.27 6.73 3.79
C GLY A 5 -17.91 6.22 3.29
N ILE A 6 -16.95 6.00 4.19
CA ILE A 6 -15.63 5.46 3.88
C ILE A 6 -15.55 4.04 4.43
N THR A 7 -15.43 3.07 3.52
CA THR A 7 -15.27 1.67 3.88
C THR A 7 -13.80 1.32 4.03
N VAL A 8 -13.42 0.87 5.23
CA VAL A 8 -12.09 0.38 5.57
C VAL A 8 -12.07 -1.14 5.45
N TYR A 9 -11.13 -1.62 4.64
CA TYR A 9 -10.76 -3.03 4.51
C TYR A 9 -9.39 -3.24 5.17
N ASP A 10 -9.26 -4.31 5.93
CA ASP A 10 -7.98 -4.75 6.50
C ASP A 10 -7.58 -6.05 5.82
N ASP A 11 -6.31 -6.18 5.46
CA ASP A 11 -5.78 -7.31 4.71
C ASP A 11 -4.30 -7.54 5.07
N PHE A 12 -3.88 -8.81 5.09
CA PHE A 12 -2.51 -9.18 5.48
C PHE A 12 -1.52 -9.17 4.32
N ALA A 13 -1.89 -8.73 3.11
CA ALA A 13 -0.98 -8.71 1.96
C ALA A 13 0.32 -7.94 2.24
N HIS A 14 1.44 -8.65 2.13
CA HIS A 14 2.79 -8.13 2.37
C HIS A 14 3.81 -8.59 1.31
N HIS A 15 3.35 -9.28 0.28
CA HIS A 15 4.14 -9.67 -0.89
C HIS A 15 3.55 -8.97 -2.12
N PRO A 16 4.35 -8.48 -3.09
CA PRO A 16 3.84 -7.76 -4.25
C PRO A 16 2.66 -8.45 -4.96
N THR A 17 2.78 -9.77 -5.19
CA THR A 17 1.70 -10.57 -5.80
C THR A 17 0.41 -10.56 -4.97
N ALA A 18 0.51 -10.65 -3.64
CA ALA A 18 -0.65 -10.62 -2.76
C ALA A 18 -1.28 -9.22 -2.73
N ILE A 19 -0.47 -8.17 -2.70
CA ILE A 19 -0.95 -6.78 -2.73
C ILE A 19 -1.73 -6.52 -4.01
N SER A 20 -1.16 -6.90 -5.17
CA SER A 20 -1.83 -6.77 -6.46
C SER A 20 -3.15 -7.56 -6.50
N ALA A 21 -3.17 -8.79 -5.97
CA ALA A 21 -4.39 -9.58 -5.88
C ALA A 21 -5.46 -8.89 -5.00
N THR A 22 -5.08 -8.32 -3.85
CA THR A 22 -5.97 -7.59 -2.96
C THR A 22 -6.57 -6.35 -3.64
N ILE A 23 -5.75 -5.53 -4.30
CA ILE A 23 -6.22 -4.34 -5.02
C ILE A 23 -7.16 -4.73 -6.18
N ASN A 24 -6.80 -5.76 -6.96
CA ASN A 24 -7.63 -6.23 -8.07
C ASN A 24 -8.99 -6.78 -7.60
N ALA A 25 -8.98 -7.58 -6.54
CA ALA A 25 -10.20 -8.12 -5.95
C ALA A 25 -11.08 -7.00 -5.39
N LEU A 26 -10.48 -6.02 -4.71
CA LEU A 26 -11.19 -4.86 -4.19
C LEU A 26 -11.80 -4.04 -5.33
N ARG A 27 -11.04 -3.77 -6.40
CA ARG A 27 -11.53 -3.06 -7.59
C ARG A 27 -12.72 -3.77 -8.23
N GLY A 28 -12.66 -5.09 -8.36
CA GLY A 28 -13.79 -5.89 -8.86
C GLY A 28 -15.05 -5.79 -7.98
N LYS A 29 -14.87 -5.63 -6.66
CA LYS A 29 -15.96 -5.50 -5.70
C LYS A 29 -16.59 -4.10 -5.67
N VAL A 30 -15.78 -3.04 -5.68
CA VAL A 30 -16.27 -1.65 -5.51
C VAL A 30 -16.55 -0.94 -6.83
N GLY A 31 -16.08 -1.48 -7.96
CA GLY A 31 -16.26 -0.89 -9.28
C GLY A 31 -15.23 0.20 -9.59
N LYS A 32 -15.31 0.75 -10.81
CA LYS A 32 -14.35 1.75 -11.32
C LYS A 32 -14.62 3.17 -10.83
N ASP A 33 -15.85 3.47 -10.43
CA ASP A 33 -16.23 4.83 -10.02
C ASP A 33 -15.86 5.15 -8.56
N GLN A 34 -15.51 4.12 -7.77
CA GLN A 34 -15.08 4.28 -6.38
C GLN A 34 -13.57 4.46 -6.30
N ARG A 35 -13.10 5.27 -5.35
CA ARG A 35 -11.67 5.45 -5.08
C ARG A 35 -11.15 4.36 -4.14
N ILE A 36 -9.97 3.85 -4.42
CA ILE A 36 -9.18 2.98 -3.55
C ILE A 36 -7.99 3.79 -3.04
N LEU A 37 -7.91 3.94 -1.71
CA LEU A 37 -6.76 4.50 -1.04
C LEU A 37 -6.00 3.35 -0.37
N ALA A 38 -4.76 3.10 -0.78
CA ALA A 38 -3.94 2.05 -0.22
C ALA A 38 -3.10 2.61 0.93
N VAL A 39 -3.15 1.96 2.09
CA VAL A 39 -2.28 2.25 3.23
C VAL A 39 -1.42 1.01 3.49
N LEU A 40 -0.11 1.14 3.37
CA LEU A 40 0.84 0.04 3.46
C LEU A 40 1.79 0.23 4.65
N GLU A 41 1.95 -0.83 5.44
CA GLU A 41 2.96 -0.91 6.50
C GLU A 41 3.89 -2.13 6.29
N PRO A 42 5.23 -1.93 6.23
CA PRO A 42 6.20 -3.02 6.20
C PRO A 42 6.20 -3.89 7.48
N ARG A 43 5.42 -4.98 7.50
CA ARG A 43 5.33 -5.88 8.68
C ARG A 43 6.11 -7.19 8.58
N SER A 44 6.02 -7.90 7.45
CA SER A 44 6.61 -9.25 7.32
C SER A 44 8.15 -9.19 7.36
N ASN A 45 8.81 -10.27 7.79
CA ASN A 45 10.28 -10.28 7.84
C ASN A 45 10.91 -10.00 6.47
N THR A 46 10.41 -10.63 5.41
CA THR A 46 10.86 -10.43 4.04
C THR A 46 10.67 -8.98 3.57
N MET A 47 9.53 -8.36 3.88
CA MET A 47 9.24 -6.97 3.52
C MET A 47 10.09 -6.00 4.34
N LYS A 48 10.26 -6.24 5.65
CA LYS A 48 11.17 -5.46 6.50
C LYS A 48 12.61 -5.53 6.00
N MET A 49 13.06 -6.65 5.45
CA MET A 49 14.39 -6.78 4.83
C MET A 49 14.51 -6.05 3.48
N GLY A 50 13.41 -5.58 2.89
CA GLY A 50 13.42 -4.86 1.62
C GLY A 50 13.64 -5.73 0.39
N VAL A 51 13.43 -7.06 0.51
CA VAL A 51 13.68 -8.04 -0.57
C VAL A 51 12.90 -7.71 -1.85
N HIS A 52 11.68 -7.18 -1.69
CA HIS A 52 10.78 -6.86 -2.80
C HIS A 52 10.46 -5.37 -2.95
N LYS A 53 11.34 -4.49 -2.43
CA LYS A 53 11.04 -3.06 -2.31
C LYS A 53 10.69 -2.40 -3.66
N ASP A 54 11.31 -2.87 -4.74
CA ASP A 54 11.15 -2.29 -6.08
C ASP A 54 9.90 -2.85 -6.80
N GLU A 55 9.40 -4.02 -6.40
CA GLU A 55 8.16 -4.60 -6.94
C GLU A 55 6.89 -4.17 -6.19
N ILE A 56 7.01 -3.53 -5.01
CA ILE A 56 5.85 -3.06 -4.26
C ILE A 56 5.10 -1.94 -5.01
N ALA A 57 5.80 -0.95 -5.57
CA ALA A 57 5.14 0.15 -6.29
C ALA A 57 4.29 -0.36 -7.48
N PRO A 58 4.79 -1.24 -8.37
CA PRO A 58 3.97 -1.87 -9.41
C PRO A 58 2.71 -2.58 -8.89
N SER A 59 2.74 -3.13 -7.67
CA SER A 59 1.57 -3.81 -7.10
C SER A 59 0.46 -2.88 -6.61
N LEU A 60 0.71 -1.56 -6.58
CA LEU A 60 -0.18 -0.54 -6.03
C LEU A 60 -0.76 0.41 -7.11
N THR A 61 -0.45 0.20 -8.39
CA THR A 61 -0.78 1.13 -9.49
C THR A 61 -2.28 1.41 -9.65
N ASP A 62 -3.13 0.46 -9.27
CA ASP A 62 -4.58 0.55 -9.44
C ASP A 62 -5.31 1.24 -8.27
N ALA A 63 -4.55 1.72 -7.27
CA ALA A 63 -5.03 2.60 -6.21
C ALA A 63 -4.89 4.08 -6.62
N GLU A 64 -5.90 4.89 -6.34
CA GLU A 64 -5.91 6.34 -6.64
C GLU A 64 -4.93 7.14 -5.76
N ALA A 65 -4.66 6.69 -4.54
CA ALA A 65 -3.59 7.25 -3.72
C ALA A 65 -2.97 6.20 -2.82
N VAL A 66 -1.70 6.39 -2.48
CA VAL A 66 -0.91 5.46 -1.68
C VAL A 66 -0.27 6.18 -0.49
N PHE A 67 -0.39 5.58 0.69
CA PHE A 67 0.23 6.04 1.92
C PHE A 67 1.10 4.91 2.47
N VAL A 68 2.38 5.19 2.72
CA VAL A 68 3.32 4.18 3.24
C VAL A 68 3.88 4.63 4.57
N TYR A 69 3.76 3.78 5.58
CA TYR A 69 4.40 4.03 6.87
C TYR A 69 5.88 3.63 6.80
N GLN A 70 6.76 4.44 7.38
CA GLN A 70 8.18 4.16 7.58
C GLN A 70 8.40 3.73 9.04
N PRO A 71 8.54 2.41 9.32
CA PRO A 71 8.96 1.96 10.63
C PRO A 71 10.41 2.36 10.90
N GLU A 72 10.72 2.70 12.16
CA GLU A 72 12.11 2.95 12.60
C GLU A 72 13.00 1.70 12.49
N THR A 73 12.39 0.51 12.46
CA THR A 73 13.09 -0.77 12.59
C THR A 73 13.55 -1.38 11.27
N ILE A 74 13.28 -0.75 10.11
CA ILE A 74 13.65 -1.30 8.80
C ILE A 74 14.90 -0.61 8.23
N PRO A 75 15.83 -1.34 7.57
CA PRO A 75 17.10 -0.80 7.09
C PRO A 75 17.01 -0.04 5.76
N TRP A 76 15.81 0.11 5.18
CA TRP A 76 15.58 0.75 3.89
C TRP A 76 14.52 1.85 3.99
N ASN A 77 14.56 2.79 3.04
CA ASN A 77 13.63 3.90 3.00
C ASN A 77 12.41 3.54 2.15
N VAL A 78 11.21 3.62 2.72
CA VAL A 78 9.96 3.36 2.00
C VAL A 78 9.67 4.39 0.92
N SER A 79 10.37 5.53 0.91
CA SER A 79 10.26 6.55 -0.13
C SER A 79 10.52 5.98 -1.52
N VAL A 80 11.33 4.92 -1.64
CA VAL A 80 11.55 4.20 -2.91
C VAL A 80 10.26 3.71 -3.55
N ILE A 81 9.24 3.37 -2.74
CA ILE A 81 7.92 2.98 -3.23
C ILE A 81 7.19 4.21 -3.75
N THR A 82 7.12 5.26 -2.94
CA THR A 82 6.33 6.46 -3.27
C THR A 82 6.91 7.25 -4.43
N GLU A 83 8.23 7.27 -4.58
CA GLU A 83 8.94 7.94 -5.68
C GLU A 83 8.77 7.20 -7.01
N ALA A 84 8.45 5.91 -6.98
CA ALA A 84 8.21 5.08 -8.17
C ALA A 84 6.75 5.09 -8.66
N LEU A 85 5.84 5.73 -7.92
CA LEU A 85 4.42 5.82 -8.25
C LEU A 85 4.11 7.12 -9.01
N SER A 86 3.21 7.03 -9.99
CA SER A 86 2.77 8.19 -10.78
C SER A 86 1.54 8.89 -10.18
N GLN A 87 0.74 8.17 -9.39
CA GLN A 87 -0.38 8.71 -8.63
C GLN A 87 0.09 9.40 -7.34
N PRO A 88 -0.77 10.18 -6.65
CA PRO A 88 -0.45 10.75 -5.35
C PRO A 88 0.01 9.69 -4.36
N ALA A 89 1.27 9.79 -3.95
CA ALA A 89 1.89 8.89 -2.98
C ALA A 89 2.59 9.69 -1.89
N LYS A 90 2.43 9.27 -0.63
CA LYS A 90 3.08 9.88 0.52
C LYS A 90 3.63 8.82 1.45
N TRP A 91 4.73 9.13 2.11
CA TRP A 91 5.21 8.33 3.22
C TRP A 91 5.34 9.19 4.47
N SER A 92 5.27 8.55 5.63
CA SER A 92 5.46 9.19 6.93
C SER A 92 6.07 8.20 7.91
N ALA A 93 6.96 8.69 8.78
CA ALA A 93 7.41 7.95 9.97
C ALA A 93 6.51 8.23 11.20
N SER A 94 5.54 9.14 11.06
CA SER A 94 4.53 9.48 12.07
C SER A 94 3.16 8.95 11.66
N ILE A 95 2.43 8.40 12.64
CA ILE A 95 0.99 8.07 12.52
C ILE A 95 0.08 9.21 13.01
N ASP A 96 0.67 10.22 13.66
CA ASP A 96 0.04 11.48 14.07
C ASP A 96 0.13 12.54 12.97
#